data_AF-E4PMK9-F1
#
_entry.id   AF-E4PMK9-F1
#
_cell.length_a   1.000
_cell.length_b   1.000
_cell.length_c   1.000
_cell.angle_alpha   90.00
_cell.angle_beta   90.00
_cell.angle_gamma   90.00
#
_symmetry.space_group_name_H-M   'P 1'
#
loop_
_entity.id
_entity.type
_entity.pdbx_description
1 polymer ?
#
loop_
_entity_poly.entity_id
_entity_poly.type
_entity_poly.pdbx_seq_one_letter_code
_entity_poly.pdbx_strand_id
1 'polypeptide(L)'
;MSRQVALIARWNEKATDLGTRLLALSCFDNNRFVNGRNAIEDDVMSFESLSLEITTEVIDLLHEYCFILRKLIERADCVAQAKKLYPHQGEESISINKDGPDERKVMLCQKDLWWILGRVIHSQSVVVLGGDTNLLRVYGDGKTRSYSDGYCYVSVESDFDNEVQHILHIPSLVHVFSFSALAIEIKEVVRENTI
;
A
#
# COMPACT_ATOMS: atom_id res chain seq x y z
N MET A 1 -5.55 28.22 17.06
CA MET A 1 -5.48 26.85 17.59
C MET A 1 -6.60 25.97 17.07
N SER A 2 -7.89 26.25 17.32
CA SER A 2 -9.01 25.37 16.91
C SER A 2 -9.06 24.96 15.43
N ARG A 3 -8.73 25.88 14.49
CA ARG A 3 -8.72 25.57 13.05
C ARG A 3 -7.65 24.56 12.63
N GLN A 4 -6.46 24.59 13.25
CA GLN A 4 -5.38 23.67 12.92
C GLN A 4 -5.67 22.27 13.46
N VAL A 5 -6.25 22.19 14.65
CA VAL A 5 -6.66 20.94 15.31
C VAL A 5 -7.77 20.25 14.53
N ALA A 6 -8.81 21.00 14.12
CA ALA A 6 -9.87 20.48 13.26
C ALA A 6 -9.34 19.98 11.91
N LEU A 7 -8.31 20.65 11.36
CA LEU A 7 -7.65 20.22 10.14
C LEU A 7 -6.87 18.91 10.35
N ILE A 8 -6.12 18.78 11.45
CA ILE A 8 -5.40 17.54 11.80
C ILE A 8 -6.38 16.38 11.94
N ALA A 9 -7.50 16.58 12.65
CA ALA A 9 -8.54 15.55 12.80
C ALA A 9 -9.09 15.08 11.45
N ARG A 10 -9.47 16.03 10.58
CA ARG A 10 -9.98 15.73 9.23
C ARG A 10 -8.95 15.01 8.36
N TRP A 11 -7.68 15.38 8.45
CA TRP A 11 -6.61 14.73 7.69
C TRP A 11 -6.29 13.34 8.22
N ASN A 12 -6.42 13.13 9.54
CA ASN A 12 -6.25 11.81 10.15
C ASN A 12 -7.37 10.84 9.73
N GLU A 13 -8.62 11.30 9.69
CA GLU A 13 -9.74 10.53 9.13
C GLU A 13 -9.49 10.20 7.66
N LYS A 14 -9.08 11.18 6.86
CA LYS A 14 -8.76 10.99 5.45
C LYS A 14 -7.61 10.00 5.23
N ALA A 15 -6.53 10.08 6.02
CA ALA A 15 -5.41 9.14 5.95
C ALA A 15 -5.87 7.71 6.28
N THR A 16 -6.75 7.55 7.27
CA THR A 16 -7.30 6.25 7.67
C THR A 16 -8.19 5.65 6.59
N ASP A 17 -9.07 6.45 5.99
CA ASP A 17 -9.93 6.04 4.86
C ASP A 17 -9.10 5.60 3.65
N LEU A 18 -8.13 6.43 3.23
CA LEU A 18 -7.23 6.12 2.12
C LEU A 18 -6.42 4.86 2.37
N GLY A 19 -5.87 4.69 3.58
CA GLY A 19 -5.14 3.48 3.94
C GLY A 19 -6.03 2.22 3.89
N THR A 20 -7.29 2.33 4.32
CA THR A 20 -8.25 1.23 4.27
C THR A 20 -8.61 0.87 2.82
N ARG A 21 -8.89 1.87 1.98
CA ARG A 21 -9.16 1.66 0.54
C ARG A 21 -7.97 1.06 -0.19
N LEU A 22 -6.77 1.57 0.10
CA LEU A 22 -5.53 1.09 -0.48
C LEU A 22 -5.30 -0.38 -0.11
N LEU A 23 -5.46 -0.76 1.16
CA LEU A 23 -5.40 -2.17 1.59
C LEU A 23 -6.47 -3.02 0.91
N ALA A 24 -7.71 -2.54 0.85
CA ALA A 24 -8.82 -3.28 0.26
C ALA A 24 -8.58 -3.57 -1.23
N LEU A 25 -7.99 -2.62 -1.95
CA LEU A 25 -7.71 -2.75 -3.38
C LEU A 25 -6.41 -3.52 -3.66
N SER A 26 -5.33 -3.21 -2.93
CA SER A 26 -4.04 -3.89 -3.11
C SER A 26 -4.12 -5.36 -2.70
N CYS A 27 -4.91 -5.68 -1.67
CA CYS A 27 -5.13 -7.04 -1.21
C CYS A 27 -6.42 -7.66 -1.78
N PHE A 28 -7.05 -7.01 -2.78
CA PHE A 28 -8.36 -7.44 -3.27
C PHE A 28 -8.30 -8.86 -3.85
N ASP A 29 -9.14 -9.73 -3.29
CA ASP A 29 -9.35 -11.08 -3.74
C ASP A 29 -10.44 -11.08 -4.82
N ASN A 30 -10.09 -11.43 -6.07
CA ASN A 30 -11.03 -11.51 -7.20
C ASN A 30 -11.97 -12.74 -7.12
N ASN A 31 -12.21 -13.30 -5.93
CA ASN A 31 -13.18 -14.36 -5.69
C ASN A 31 -14.65 -13.86 -5.65
N ARG A 32 -15.08 -13.02 -6.61
CA ARG A 32 -16.52 -12.82 -6.87
C ARG A 32 -17.06 -14.04 -7.61
N PHE A 33 -17.41 -15.07 -6.85
CA PHE A 33 -18.25 -16.16 -7.35
C PHE A 33 -19.69 -15.67 -7.43
N VAL A 34 -20.26 -15.64 -8.63
CA VAL A 34 -21.70 -15.50 -8.83
C VAL A 34 -22.26 -16.90 -9.07
N ASN A 35 -23.10 -17.40 -8.18
CA ASN A 35 -23.76 -18.71 -8.29
C ASN A 35 -22.81 -19.91 -8.52
N GLY A 36 -21.65 -19.92 -7.86
CA GLY A 36 -20.71 -21.04 -7.95
C GLY A 36 -19.98 -21.17 -9.29
N ARG A 37 -20.07 -20.14 -10.15
CA ARG A 37 -19.22 -19.97 -11.33
C ARG A 37 -18.31 -18.78 -11.10
N ASN A 38 -17.06 -18.90 -11.53
CA ASN A 38 -16.15 -17.78 -11.54
C ASN A 38 -16.72 -16.77 -12.56
N ALA A 39 -16.99 -15.53 -12.17
CA ALA A 39 -17.51 -14.51 -13.09
C ALA A 39 -16.51 -14.14 -14.21
N ILE A 40 -15.37 -14.84 -14.26
CA ILE A 40 -14.20 -14.60 -15.10
C ILE A 40 -14.24 -15.38 -16.41
N GLU A 41 -15.10 -16.40 -16.53
CA GLU A 41 -15.11 -17.26 -17.73
C GLU A 41 -15.78 -16.63 -18.96
N ASP A 42 -16.49 -15.49 -18.84
CA ASP A 42 -17.29 -14.94 -19.95
C ASP A 42 -16.66 -13.74 -20.69
N ASP A 43 -15.57 -13.10 -20.22
CA ASP A 43 -15.04 -11.88 -20.89
C ASP A 43 -13.50 -11.74 -20.86
N VAL A 44 -12.79 -12.58 -21.60
CA VAL A 44 -11.31 -12.55 -21.74
C VAL A 44 -10.77 -11.18 -22.22
N MET A 45 -11.59 -10.36 -22.89
CA MET A 45 -11.23 -9.01 -23.35
C MET A 45 -11.51 -7.90 -22.32
N SER A 46 -12.22 -8.19 -21.22
CA SER A 46 -12.54 -7.21 -20.15
C SER A 46 -11.53 -7.18 -19.00
N PHE A 47 -10.68 -8.22 -18.89
CA PHE A 47 -9.74 -8.38 -17.77
C PHE A 47 -8.49 -7.52 -17.90
N GLU A 48 -8.01 -7.26 -19.12
CA GLU A 48 -6.83 -6.39 -19.33
C GLU A 48 -7.14 -4.94 -18.95
N SER A 49 -8.30 -4.42 -19.36
CA SER A 49 -8.76 -3.08 -18.95
C SER A 49 -8.99 -3.00 -17.45
N LEU A 50 -9.62 -4.01 -16.85
CA LEU A 50 -9.85 -4.05 -15.40
C LEU A 50 -8.54 -4.13 -14.61
N SER A 51 -7.55 -4.90 -15.08
CA SER A 51 -6.21 -4.99 -14.49
C SER A 51 -5.47 -3.65 -14.53
N LEU A 52 -5.52 -2.95 -15.68
CA LEU A 52 -4.95 -1.62 -15.83
C LEU A 52 -5.65 -0.59 -14.94
N GLU A 53 -6.98 -0.63 -14.86
CA GLU A 53 -7.78 0.24 -13.99
C GLU A 53 -7.44 0.01 -12.51
N ILE A 54 -7.38 -1.24 -12.05
CA ILE A 54 -6.99 -1.59 -10.67
C ILE A 54 -5.57 -1.13 -10.39
N THR A 55 -4.63 -1.37 -11.31
CA THR A 55 -3.23 -0.95 -11.17
C THR A 55 -3.12 0.57 -11.01
N THR A 56 -3.83 1.31 -11.88
CA THR A 56 -3.83 2.78 -11.86
C THR A 56 -4.43 3.30 -10.57
N GLU A 57 -5.56 2.75 -10.13
CA GLU A 57 -6.20 3.15 -8.87
C GLU A 57 -5.33 2.82 -7.64
N VAL A 58 -4.60 1.69 -7.63
CA VAL A 58 -3.63 1.38 -6.56
C VAL A 58 -2.52 2.43 -6.51
N ILE A 59 -1.97 2.83 -7.65
CA ILE A 59 -0.93 3.86 -7.74
C ILE A 59 -1.47 5.21 -7.24
N ASP A 60 -2.63 5.63 -7.73
CA ASP A 60 -3.26 6.91 -7.36
C ASP A 60 -3.58 6.96 -5.85
N LEU A 61 -4.14 5.88 -5.30
CA LEU A 61 -4.42 5.76 -3.87
C LEU A 61 -3.14 5.76 -3.03
N LEU A 62 -2.06 5.10 -3.49
CA LEU A 62 -0.78 5.10 -2.81
C LEU A 62 -0.20 6.52 -2.74
N HIS A 63 -0.21 7.26 -3.86
CA HIS A 63 0.25 8.64 -3.91
C HIS A 63 -0.58 9.55 -3.02
N GLU A 64 -1.91 9.46 -3.10
CA GLU A 64 -2.80 10.29 -2.28
C GLU A 64 -2.61 9.99 -0.79
N TYR A 65 -2.54 8.70 -0.42
CA TYR A 65 -2.27 8.25 0.94
C TYR A 65 -0.95 8.84 1.46
N CYS A 66 0.14 8.69 0.70
CA CYS A 66 1.45 9.18 1.11
C CYS A 66 1.49 10.71 1.26
N PHE A 67 0.84 11.43 0.33
CA PHE A 67 0.74 12.89 0.40
C PHE A 67 -0.03 13.36 1.65
N ILE A 68 -1.22 12.79 1.88
CA ILE A 68 -2.06 13.14 3.03
C ILE A 68 -1.35 12.80 4.33
N LEU A 69 -0.75 11.60 4.41
CA LEU A 69 -0.03 11.15 5.60
C LEU A 69 1.16 12.05 5.92
N ARG A 70 1.99 12.41 4.93
CA ARG A 70 3.13 13.32 5.12
C ARG A 70 2.68 14.66 5.70
N LYS A 71 1.64 15.23 5.10
CA LYS A 71 1.07 16.53 5.47
C LYS A 71 0.38 16.52 6.84
N LEU A 72 -0.17 15.37 7.26
CA LEU A 72 -0.69 15.15 8.59
C LEU A 72 0.45 15.16 9.62
N ILE A 73 1.51 14.39 9.36
CA ILE A 73 2.71 14.31 10.21
C ILE A 73 3.37 15.69 10.37
N GLU A 74 3.51 16.46 9.28
CA GLU A 74 4.04 17.83 9.31
C GLU A 74 3.19 18.76 10.20
N ARG A 75 1.85 18.65 10.11
CA ARG A 75 0.93 19.52 10.85
C ARG A 75 0.84 19.19 12.33
N ALA A 76 1.05 17.92 12.68
CA ALA A 76 1.07 17.44 14.05
C ALA A 76 2.46 17.56 14.71
N ASP A 77 3.47 18.05 13.98
CA ASP A 77 4.86 18.17 14.43
C ASP A 77 5.50 16.83 14.86
N CYS A 78 5.11 15.73 14.21
CA CYS A 78 5.57 14.37 14.56
C CYS A 78 6.61 13.79 13.57
N VAL A 79 7.37 14.66 12.88
CA VAL A 79 8.36 14.23 11.87
C VAL A 79 9.46 13.36 12.49
N ALA A 80 9.89 13.69 13.71
CA ALA A 80 10.94 12.94 14.39
C ALA A 80 10.52 11.50 14.72
N GLN A 81 9.23 11.28 14.98
CA GLN A 81 8.63 9.98 15.26
C GLN A 81 8.46 9.17 13.98
N ALA A 82 8.03 9.80 12.88
CA ALA A 82 7.95 9.14 11.58
C ALA A 82 9.31 8.59 11.11
N LYS A 83 10.41 9.30 11.40
CA LYS A 83 11.79 8.85 11.11
C LYS A 83 12.26 7.64 11.92
N LYS A 84 11.51 7.22 12.94
CA LYS A 84 11.80 6.03 13.77
C LYS A 84 11.05 4.78 13.29
N LEU A 85 10.15 4.92 12.33
CA LEU A 85 9.29 3.85 11.85
C LEU A 85 9.86 3.27 10.56
N TYR A 86 10.02 1.95 10.49
CA TYR A 86 10.57 1.24 9.34
C TYR A 86 9.53 0.23 8.86
N PRO A 87 8.82 0.50 7.74
CA PRO A 87 7.71 -0.35 7.29
C PRO A 87 8.09 -1.82 7.09
N HIS A 88 9.29 -2.10 6.61
CA HIS A 88 9.76 -3.46 6.27
C HIS A 88 10.72 -4.05 7.30
N GLN A 89 10.70 -3.55 8.54
CA GLN A 89 11.63 -4.04 9.57
C GLN A 89 11.45 -5.55 9.81
N GLY A 90 12.52 -6.31 9.61
CA GLY A 90 12.53 -7.77 9.78
C GLY A 90 12.29 -8.57 8.49
N GLU A 91 11.96 -7.91 7.38
CA GLU A 91 11.80 -8.53 6.07
C GLU A 91 12.69 -7.82 5.04
N GLU A 92 13.86 -8.39 4.79
CA GLU A 92 14.84 -7.80 3.86
C GLU A 92 14.45 -7.99 2.40
N SER A 93 13.75 -9.08 2.10
CA SER A 93 13.50 -9.52 0.73
C SER A 93 12.29 -10.43 0.64
N ILE A 94 11.65 -10.45 -0.52
CA ILE A 94 10.48 -11.28 -0.82
C ILE A 94 10.61 -11.91 -2.21
N SER A 95 10.02 -13.10 -2.41
CA SER A 95 9.80 -13.64 -3.75
C SER A 95 8.51 -13.07 -4.32
N ILE A 96 8.58 -12.46 -5.50
CA ILE A 96 7.42 -12.02 -6.29
C ILE A 96 7.18 -13.03 -7.41
N ASN A 97 5.92 -13.22 -7.80
CA ASN A 97 5.46 -14.20 -8.78
C ASN A 97 5.77 -15.63 -8.35
N LYS A 98 5.62 -15.89 -7.04
CA LYS A 98 5.99 -17.17 -6.44
C LYS A 98 5.33 -18.35 -7.17
N ASP A 99 6.09 -19.44 -7.33
CA ASP A 99 5.72 -20.66 -8.05
C ASP A 99 5.55 -20.47 -9.59
N GLY A 100 5.63 -19.24 -10.12
CA GLY A 100 5.51 -18.91 -11.54
C GLY A 100 6.83 -18.94 -12.31
N PRO A 101 6.79 -18.89 -13.66
CA PRO A 101 7.99 -18.92 -14.51
C PRO A 101 8.90 -17.70 -14.31
N ASP A 102 8.32 -16.57 -13.88
CA ASP A 102 9.02 -15.31 -13.62
C ASP A 102 9.20 -15.04 -12.12
N GLU A 103 9.21 -16.09 -11.28
CA GLU A 103 9.51 -15.95 -9.86
C GLU A 103 10.88 -15.29 -9.69
N ARG A 104 10.92 -14.18 -8.95
CA ARG A 104 12.15 -13.47 -8.66
C ARG A 104 12.17 -12.95 -7.24
N LYS A 105 13.34 -13.04 -6.61
CA LYS A 105 13.59 -12.47 -5.29
C LYS A 105 13.95 -11.00 -5.43
N VAL A 106 13.28 -10.15 -4.67
CA VAL A 106 13.51 -8.71 -4.66
C VAL A 106 13.81 -8.20 -3.25
N MET A 107 14.59 -7.13 -3.14
CA MET A 107 14.93 -6.50 -1.87
C MET A 107 13.89 -5.44 -1.52
N LEU A 108 13.34 -5.50 -0.30
CA LEU A 108 12.42 -4.48 0.20
C LEU A 108 13.20 -3.24 0.66
N CYS A 109 12.59 -2.06 0.49
CA CYS A 109 13.17 -0.79 0.91
C CYS A 109 13.36 -0.73 2.43
N GLN A 110 14.60 -0.57 2.88
CA GLN A 110 14.95 -0.54 4.31
C GLN A 110 15.01 0.88 4.89
N LYS A 111 14.32 1.85 4.27
CA LYS A 111 14.29 3.25 4.71
C LYS A 111 13.12 3.52 5.67
N ASP A 112 13.24 4.59 6.44
CA ASP A 112 12.20 5.01 7.36
C ASP A 112 10.95 5.54 6.63
N LEU A 113 9.82 5.56 7.33
CA LEU A 113 8.53 6.00 6.82
C LEU A 113 8.61 7.41 6.24
N TRP A 114 9.28 8.34 6.94
CA TRP A 114 9.37 9.73 6.48
C TRP A 114 10.11 9.86 5.14
N TRP A 115 11.19 9.08 4.98
CA TRP A 115 11.92 8.98 3.74
C TRP A 115 11.05 8.41 2.62
N ILE A 116 10.36 7.28 2.86
CA ILE A 116 9.52 6.60 1.88
C ILE A 116 8.41 7.52 1.37
N LEU A 117 7.70 8.20 2.28
CA LEU A 117 6.65 9.16 1.90
C LEU A 117 7.17 10.23 0.95
N GLY A 118 8.41 10.69 1.14
CA GLY A 118 9.03 11.67 0.25
C GLY A 118 9.26 11.12 -1.15
N ARG A 119 9.77 9.89 -1.26
CA ARG A 119 10.07 9.28 -2.57
C ARG A 119 8.84 8.90 -3.34
N VAL A 120 7.79 8.46 -2.67
CA VAL A 120 6.51 8.18 -3.33
C VAL A 120 5.92 9.47 -3.90
N ILE A 121 5.87 10.57 -3.11
CA ILE A 121 5.30 11.84 -3.57
C ILE A 121 6.09 12.44 -4.75
N HIS A 122 7.40 12.22 -4.78
CA HIS A 122 8.31 12.73 -5.81
C HIS A 122 8.79 11.63 -6.76
N SER A 123 7.98 10.59 -6.96
CA SER A 123 8.31 9.50 -7.87
C SER A 123 8.20 9.96 -9.32
N GLN A 124 9.17 9.57 -10.15
CA GLN A 124 9.07 9.68 -11.61
C GLN A 124 8.39 8.45 -12.22
N SER A 125 8.51 7.30 -11.56
CA SER A 125 7.89 6.05 -11.97
C SER A 125 7.42 5.27 -10.75
N VAL A 126 6.23 4.70 -10.86
CA VAL A 126 5.68 3.71 -9.92
C VAL A 126 5.16 2.55 -10.73
N VAL A 127 5.63 1.35 -10.42
CA VAL A 127 5.23 0.11 -11.09
C VAL A 127 4.72 -0.85 -10.04
N VAL A 128 3.48 -1.31 -10.17
CA VAL A 128 2.97 -2.39 -9.31
C VAL A 128 3.65 -3.70 -9.72
N LEU A 129 4.19 -4.41 -8.75
CA LEU A 129 4.91 -5.67 -8.93
C LEU A 129 4.02 -6.84 -8.52
N GLY A 130 4.14 -7.95 -9.26
CA GLY A 130 3.22 -9.08 -9.12
C GLY A 130 2.02 -8.92 -10.05
N GLY A 131 1.01 -9.76 -9.87
CA GLY A 131 -0.22 -9.71 -10.66
C GLY A 131 -0.20 -10.54 -11.94
N ASP A 132 0.82 -11.36 -12.18
CA ASP A 132 0.74 -12.35 -13.26
C ASP A 132 -0.21 -13.48 -12.81
N THR A 133 -1.41 -13.48 -13.40
CA THR A 133 -2.45 -14.49 -13.21
C THR A 133 -2.01 -15.81 -13.81
N ASN A 134 -1.08 -16.50 -13.17
CA ASN A 134 -0.76 -17.87 -13.50
C ASN A 134 -0.38 -18.59 -12.22
N LEU A 135 -1.39 -19.11 -11.49
CA LEU A 135 -1.37 -20.40 -10.78
C LEU A 135 -2.66 -20.62 -9.97
N LEU A 136 -3.66 -21.18 -10.64
CA LEU A 136 -4.73 -21.93 -9.98
C LEU A 136 -4.16 -23.27 -9.51
N ARG A 137 -3.87 -23.44 -8.22
CA ARG A 137 -3.66 -24.77 -7.61
C ARG A 137 -4.95 -25.25 -6.96
N VAL A 138 -5.60 -26.25 -7.55
CA VAL A 138 -6.76 -26.95 -6.98
C VAL A 138 -6.27 -28.10 -6.10
N TYR A 139 -6.69 -28.14 -4.84
CA TYR A 139 -6.43 -29.28 -3.93
C TYR A 139 -7.67 -30.18 -3.82
N GLY A 140 -7.43 -31.48 -3.61
CA GLY A 140 -8.43 -32.56 -3.69
C GLY A 140 -9.48 -32.65 -2.57
N ASP A 141 -9.55 -31.66 -1.68
CA ASP A 141 -10.58 -31.55 -0.63
C ASP A 141 -11.72 -30.59 -1.00
N GLY A 142 -11.68 -30.04 -2.22
CA GLY A 142 -12.71 -29.15 -2.75
C GLY A 142 -12.68 -27.73 -2.18
N LYS A 143 -11.64 -27.33 -1.43
CA LYS A 143 -11.46 -25.97 -0.95
C LYS A 143 -10.13 -25.40 -1.42
N THR A 144 -10.21 -24.40 -2.28
CA THR A 144 -9.04 -23.67 -2.78
C THR A 144 -8.77 -22.45 -1.91
N ARG A 145 -7.53 -22.31 -1.42
CA ARG A 145 -7.01 -21.05 -0.88
C ARG A 145 -5.54 -20.93 -1.27
N SER A 146 -5.19 -19.89 -2.01
CA SER A 146 -3.80 -19.55 -2.35
C SER A 146 -3.73 -18.04 -2.60
N TYR A 147 -2.75 -17.36 -2.01
CA TYR A 147 -2.48 -15.94 -2.23
C TYR A 147 -1.20 -15.85 -3.04
N SER A 148 -1.27 -15.30 -4.26
CA SER A 148 -0.11 -15.00 -5.09
C SER A 148 -0.08 -13.51 -5.36
N ASP A 149 0.74 -12.78 -4.58
CA ASP A 149 1.31 -11.45 -4.85
C ASP A 149 0.42 -10.39 -5.53
N GLY A 150 -0.90 -10.42 -5.34
CA GLY A 150 -1.80 -9.48 -6.00
C GLY A 150 -1.51 -8.07 -5.50
N TYR A 151 -1.15 -7.15 -6.41
CA TYR A 151 -0.93 -5.69 -6.28
C TYR A 151 -0.33 -5.13 -4.96
N CYS A 152 0.26 -5.95 -4.11
CA CYS A 152 0.72 -5.59 -2.76
C CYS A 152 2.11 -4.95 -2.76
N TYR A 153 2.86 -5.08 -3.85
CA TYR A 153 4.21 -4.58 -3.98
C TYR A 153 4.29 -3.52 -5.06
N VAL A 154 5.04 -2.46 -4.83
CA VAL A 154 5.32 -1.42 -5.83
C VAL A 154 6.81 -1.16 -5.91
N SER A 155 7.34 -0.96 -7.11
CA SER A 155 8.65 -0.38 -7.35
C SER A 155 8.48 1.11 -7.55
N VAL A 156 9.23 1.90 -6.80
CA VAL A 156 9.21 3.37 -6.85
C VAL A 156 10.59 3.88 -7.24
N GLU A 157 10.63 4.73 -8.25
CA GLU A 157 11.81 5.44 -8.69
C GLU A 157 11.56 6.94 -8.57
N SER A 158 12.45 7.66 -7.88
CA SER A 158 12.28 9.08 -7.55
C SER A 158 13.39 9.93 -8.13
N ASP A 159 13.02 11.18 -8.47
CA ASP A 159 13.90 12.24 -8.93
C ASP A 159 15.13 12.49 -8.04
N PHE A 160 15.03 12.18 -6.75
CA PHE A 160 16.11 12.36 -5.79
C PHE A 160 17.19 11.27 -5.80
N ASP A 161 16.91 10.11 -6.41
CA ASP A 161 17.71 8.90 -6.20
C ASP A 161 18.40 8.39 -7.48
N ASN A 162 18.52 9.20 -8.53
CA ASN A 162 19.27 8.89 -9.77
C ASN A 162 18.96 7.47 -10.32
N GLU A 163 17.69 7.19 -10.60
CA GLU A 163 17.22 5.90 -11.17
C GLU A 163 17.32 4.67 -10.24
N VAL A 164 17.56 4.86 -8.93
CA VAL A 164 17.49 3.75 -7.97
C VAL A 164 16.04 3.38 -7.67
N GLN A 165 15.69 2.11 -7.90
CA GLN A 165 14.37 1.55 -7.60
C GLN A 165 14.27 1.08 -6.15
N HIS A 166 13.15 1.42 -5.51
CA HIS A 166 12.83 1.02 -4.14
C HIS A 166 11.53 0.24 -4.11
N ILE A 167 11.58 -0.97 -3.58
CA ILE A 167 10.40 -1.84 -3.54
C ILE A 167 9.70 -1.70 -2.19
N LEU A 168 8.41 -1.39 -2.23
CA LEU A 168 7.57 -1.18 -1.07
C LEU A 168 6.49 -2.24 -1.01
N HIS A 169 6.21 -2.72 0.20
CA HIS A 169 5.04 -3.54 0.50
C HIS A 169 3.95 -2.64 1.06
N ILE A 170 2.86 -2.47 0.30
CA ILE A 170 1.76 -1.56 0.60
C ILE A 170 1.13 -1.86 1.98
N PRO A 171 0.79 -3.12 2.33
CA PRO A 171 0.26 -3.45 3.64
C PRO A 171 1.18 -3.06 4.79
N SER A 172 2.48 -3.35 4.66
CA SER A 172 3.47 -2.94 5.66
C SER A 172 3.52 -1.43 5.83
N LEU A 173 3.46 -0.67 4.74
CA LEU A 173 3.43 0.80 4.77
C LEU A 173 2.20 1.33 5.51
N VAL A 174 1.00 0.81 5.24
CA VAL A 174 -0.24 1.25 5.90
C VAL A 174 -0.25 0.84 7.38
N HIS A 175 0.18 -0.38 7.69
CA HIS A 175 0.21 -0.90 9.06
C HIS A 175 1.22 -0.18 9.94
N VAL A 176 2.40 0.19 9.40
CA VAL A 176 3.43 0.87 10.20
C VAL A 176 2.92 2.20 10.75
N PHE A 177 2.03 2.90 10.04
CA PHE A 177 1.39 4.09 10.58
C PHE A 177 0.29 3.69 11.56
N SER A 178 -0.67 2.89 11.11
CA SER A 178 -1.94 2.62 11.80
C SER A 178 -1.77 2.03 13.22
N PHE A 179 -0.71 1.26 13.44
CA PHE A 179 -0.43 0.59 14.72
C PHE A 179 0.77 1.18 15.48
N SER A 180 1.27 2.34 15.08
CA SER A 180 2.43 2.96 15.72
C SER A 180 2.08 3.92 16.86
N ALA A 181 3.07 4.18 17.71
CA ALA A 181 3.05 5.29 18.65
C ALA A 181 2.81 6.66 17.97
N LEU A 182 3.26 6.83 16.72
CA LEU A 182 3.01 8.05 15.93
C LEU A 182 1.50 8.29 15.71
N ALA A 183 0.74 7.27 15.33
CA ALA A 183 -0.70 7.41 15.15
C ALA A 183 -1.43 7.70 16.47
N ILE A 184 -0.93 7.17 17.60
CA ILE A 184 -1.45 7.50 18.93
C ILE A 184 -1.17 8.96 19.27
N GLU A 185 0.06 9.42 19.08
CA GLU A 185 0.47 10.80 19.36
C GLU A 185 -0.35 11.82 18.55
N ILE A 186 -0.57 11.57 17.26
CA ILE A 186 -1.42 12.42 16.42
C ILE A 186 -2.88 12.46 16.94
N LYS A 187 -3.41 11.34 17.43
CA LYS A 187 -4.76 11.31 18.04
C LYS A 187 -4.81 12.09 19.36
N GLU A 188 -3.76 12.05 20.16
CA GLU A 188 -3.67 12.84 21.40
C GLU A 188 -3.58 14.34 21.12
N VAL A 189 -2.83 14.78 20.09
CA VAL A 189 -2.82 16.19 19.64
C VAL A 189 -4.24 16.69 19.33
N VAL A 190 -5.08 15.84 18.71
CA VAL A 190 -6.49 16.18 18.49
C VAL A 190 -7.23 16.25 19.83
N ARG A 191 -7.13 15.22 20.68
CA ARG A 191 -7.89 15.12 21.92
C ARG A 191 -7.60 16.26 22.90
N GLU A 192 -6.33 16.57 23.16
CA GLU A 192 -5.90 17.62 24.09
C GLU A 192 -6.38 19.02 23.69
N ASN A 193 -6.67 19.23 22.42
CA ASN A 193 -7.09 20.51 21.87
C ASN A 193 -8.58 20.59 21.53
N THR A 194 -9.37 19.56 21.86
CA THR A 194 -10.84 19.54 21.71
C THR A 194 -11.58 19.68 23.04
N ILE A 195 -10.88 19.54 24.18
CA ILE A 195 -11.38 19.74 25.56
C ILE A 195 -11.13 21.19 25.97
#